data_AF-A0A8X6RZX3-F1
#
_entry.id   AF-A0A8X6RZX3-F1
#
_cell.length_a   1.000
_cell.length_b   1.000
_cell.length_c   1.000
_cell.angle_alpha   90.00
_cell.angle_beta   90.00
_cell.angle_gamma   90.00
#
_symmetry.space_group_name_H-M   'P 1'
#
loop_
_entity.id
_entity.type
_entity.pdbx_description
1 polymer ?
#
loop_
_entity_poly.entity_id
_entity_poly.type
_entity_poly.pdbx_seq_one_letter_code
_entity_poly.pdbx_strand_id
1 'polypeptide(L)'
;MGASLRRIDYEIEHRAGSRMKYVDALSRYPVMMVCNDTLTSKLKNAQEEDDNIQTLKSLREARIRRIFERNGILYKYLNGRELIVTPKAMQAELIKLIHENGHFSESIPLSTYHVNFIGPLPSTNKSYQHIFTVVDACTKFTWLYPVKTVSAESALEKLKQQQKTFGNPIRIISDRGSAFSSKLFNDYCDEEKIQHLQIATGVPRGNGQVERIHRTLIPVLTKLSLDDSTKWYKYVDRLQRILNSTISRSTKWTPFELLVGIKMRNKEDILIKDLLLEEMAKELQEQREFLRNDAEKNIETLQSENRKT
;
A
#
# COMPACT_ATOMS: atom_id res chain seq x y z
N MET A 1 -29.89 -8.61 -40.07
CA MET A 1 -30.96 -7.88 -39.34
C MET A 1 -30.29 -6.81 -38.48
N GLY A 2 -30.41 -5.54 -38.87
CA GLY A 2 -29.86 -4.41 -38.11
C GLY A 2 -30.90 -3.87 -37.11
N ALA A 3 -30.51 -3.71 -35.84
CA ALA A 3 -31.37 -3.12 -34.83
C ALA A 3 -31.32 -1.58 -34.90
N SER A 4 -32.47 -0.94 -35.09
CA SER A 4 -32.64 0.51 -35.05
C SER A 4 -33.05 0.94 -33.63
N LEU A 5 -32.32 1.90 -33.06
CA LEU A 5 -32.65 2.53 -31.78
C LEU A 5 -33.82 3.51 -32.00
N ARG A 6 -35.00 3.20 -31.43
CA ARG A 6 -36.12 4.15 -31.39
C ARG A 6 -35.87 5.17 -30.28
N ARG A 7 -35.84 6.47 -30.62
CA ARG A 7 -35.98 7.56 -29.65
C ARG A 7 -37.39 7.52 -29.07
N ILE A 8 -37.49 7.53 -27.75
CA ILE A 8 -38.74 7.74 -27.04
C ILE A 8 -38.70 9.19 -26.55
N ASP A 9 -39.62 10.00 -27.05
CA ASP A 9 -39.86 11.34 -26.52
C ASP A 9 -40.65 11.22 -25.22
N TYR A 10 -40.21 11.93 -24.17
CA TYR A 10 -40.90 11.99 -22.89
C TYR A 10 -41.07 13.44 -22.46
N GLU A 11 -42.18 13.72 -21.79
CA GLU A 11 -42.50 15.03 -21.24
C GLU A 11 -42.41 14.96 -19.71
N ILE A 12 -41.66 15.89 -19.11
CA ILE A 12 -41.50 15.97 -17.66
C ILE A 12 -42.61 16.86 -17.11
N GLU A 13 -43.62 16.24 -16.47
CA GLU A 13 -44.61 16.97 -15.68
C GLU A 13 -44.21 17.03 -14.19
N HIS A 14 -44.16 18.24 -13.63
CA HIS A 14 -43.95 18.44 -12.20
C HIS A 14 -45.29 18.44 -11.45
N ARG A 15 -45.51 17.47 -10.55
CA ARG A 15 -46.68 17.41 -9.66
C ARG A 15 -46.29 17.76 -8.23
N ALA A 16 -46.75 18.91 -7.74
CA ALA A 16 -46.59 19.29 -6.33
C ALA A 16 -47.54 18.42 -5.47
N GLY A 17 -46.97 17.50 -4.70
CA GLY A 17 -47.74 16.47 -3.99
C GLY A 17 -48.27 16.92 -2.64
N SER A 18 -49.59 17.09 -2.52
CA SER A 18 -50.32 16.88 -1.26
C SER A 18 -51.05 15.54 -1.33
N ARG A 19 -50.43 14.52 -0.70
CA ARG A 19 -50.90 13.13 -0.48
C ARG A 19 -50.82 12.17 -1.69
N MET A 20 -49.66 11.55 -1.89
CA MET A 20 -49.55 10.24 -2.57
C MET A 20 -49.48 9.12 -1.51
N LYS A 21 -50.36 8.13 -1.61
CA LYS A 21 -50.53 7.03 -0.63
C LYS A 21 -49.83 5.71 -1.02
N TYR A 22 -49.11 5.68 -2.14
CA TYR A 22 -48.37 4.49 -2.57
C TYR A 22 -47.00 4.90 -3.15
N VAL A 23 -45.94 4.31 -2.58
CA VAL A 23 -44.49 4.44 -2.88
C VAL A 23 -43.85 5.72 -2.28
N ASP A 24 -42.80 5.68 -1.45
CA ASP A 24 -41.65 4.77 -1.43
C ASP A 24 -41.15 4.44 0.01
N ALA A 25 -40.91 3.15 0.25
CA ALA A 25 -40.53 2.54 1.52
C ALA A 25 -39.01 2.60 1.81
N LEU A 26 -38.26 3.49 1.16
CA LEU A 26 -36.80 3.59 1.28
C LEU A 26 -36.28 4.76 2.11
N SER A 27 -37.14 5.61 2.70
CA SER A 27 -36.66 6.82 3.39
C SER A 27 -36.51 6.75 4.91
N ARG A 28 -36.88 5.65 5.62
CA ARG A 28 -36.91 5.68 7.10
C ARG A 28 -36.55 4.39 7.84
N TYR A 29 -35.62 3.60 7.34
CA TYR A 29 -34.92 2.60 8.17
C TYR A 29 -33.49 2.43 7.65
N PRO A 30 -32.45 2.34 8.49
CA PRO A 30 -31.19 1.79 8.04
C PRO A 30 -31.48 0.33 7.68
N VAL A 31 -31.71 0.07 6.39
CA VAL A 31 -31.61 -1.27 5.87
C VAL A 31 -30.18 -1.67 6.18
N MET A 32 -30.02 -2.50 7.21
CA MET A 32 -28.85 -3.33 7.40
C MET A 32 -28.62 -3.99 6.05
N MET A 33 -27.65 -3.47 5.31
CA MET A 33 -27.17 -4.09 4.10
C MET A 33 -26.71 -5.46 4.56
N VAL A 34 -27.52 -6.48 4.29
CA VAL A 34 -27.14 -7.87 4.48
C VAL A 34 -26.05 -8.09 3.44
N CYS A 35 -24.84 -7.69 3.78
CA CYS A 35 -23.64 -8.24 3.17
C CYS A 35 -23.72 -9.72 3.50
N ASN A 36 -24.27 -10.52 2.59
CA ASN A 36 -24.00 -11.95 2.61
C ASN A 36 -22.48 -12.05 2.61
N ASP A 37 -21.94 -12.45 3.76
CA ASP A 37 -20.50 -12.49 4.00
C ASP A 37 -19.92 -13.64 3.17
N THR A 38 -19.73 -13.37 1.87
CA THR A 38 -19.24 -14.31 0.87
C THR A 38 -17.89 -14.88 1.27
N LEU A 39 -17.09 -14.10 2.02
CA LEU A 39 -15.81 -14.54 2.57
C LEU A 39 -16.01 -15.60 3.65
N THR A 40 -16.88 -15.37 4.63
CA THR A 40 -17.21 -16.35 5.68
C THR A 40 -17.73 -17.66 5.09
N SER A 41 -18.60 -17.62 4.08
CA SER A 41 -19.09 -18.83 3.39
C SER A 41 -17.97 -19.57 2.66
N LYS A 42 -17.10 -18.85 1.93
CA LYS A 42 -15.92 -19.45 1.28
C LYS A 42 -14.96 -20.08 2.27
N LEU A 43 -14.67 -19.38 3.37
CA LEU A 43 -13.78 -19.83 4.45
C LEU A 43 -14.30 -21.11 5.09
N LYS A 44 -15.61 -21.17 5.33
CA LYS A 44 -16.26 -22.36 5.87
C LYS A 44 -16.13 -23.56 4.93
N ASN A 45 -16.47 -23.38 3.65
CA ASN A 45 -16.37 -24.45 2.65
C ASN A 45 -14.91 -24.93 2.50
N ALA A 46 -13.95 -24.00 2.41
CA ALA A 46 -12.54 -24.36 2.28
C ALA A 46 -11.98 -25.04 3.55
N GLN A 47 -12.50 -24.72 4.74
CA GLN A 47 -12.15 -25.47 5.95
C GLN A 47 -12.76 -26.88 5.97
N GLU A 48 -13.94 -27.06 5.36
CA GLU A 48 -14.60 -28.37 5.20
C GLU A 48 -13.81 -29.29 4.26
N GLU A 49 -13.21 -28.72 3.20
CA GLU A 49 -12.44 -29.45 2.19
C GLU A 49 -10.95 -29.67 2.54
N ASP A 50 -10.42 -29.05 3.60
CA ASP A 50 -9.01 -29.18 4.00
C ASP A 50 -8.78 -30.34 4.98
N ASP A 51 -8.16 -31.42 4.50
CA ASP A 51 -7.89 -32.65 5.25
C ASP A 51 -7.16 -32.42 6.59
N ASN A 52 -6.22 -31.45 6.64
CA ASN A 52 -5.50 -31.16 7.88
C ASN A 52 -6.41 -30.47 8.88
N ILE A 53 -7.29 -29.58 8.42
CA ILE A 53 -8.27 -28.91 9.28
C ILE A 53 -9.33 -29.90 9.75
N GLN A 54 -9.76 -30.83 8.90
CA GLN A 54 -10.65 -31.92 9.32
C GLN A 54 -9.99 -32.83 10.37
N THR A 55 -8.70 -33.13 10.21
CA THR A 55 -7.92 -33.85 11.22
C THR A 55 -7.85 -33.06 12.53
N LEU A 56 -7.65 -31.74 12.48
CA LEU A 56 -7.68 -30.89 13.67
C LEU A 56 -9.08 -30.85 14.33
N LYS A 57 -10.16 -30.90 13.55
CA LYS A 57 -11.54 -30.99 14.05
C LYS A 57 -11.83 -32.34 14.70
N SER A 58 -11.29 -33.44 14.17
CA SER A 58 -11.52 -34.79 14.72
C SER A 58 -10.70 -35.06 15.98
N LEU A 59 -9.54 -34.39 16.14
CA LEU A 59 -8.69 -34.44 17.35
C LEU A 59 -9.26 -33.69 18.57
N ARG A 60 -10.58 -33.43 18.58
CA ARG A 60 -11.34 -32.55 19.49
C ARG A 60 -11.20 -32.83 21.00
N GLU A 61 -10.50 -33.88 21.42
CA GLU A 61 -10.33 -34.26 22.83
C GLU A 61 -8.87 -34.41 23.31
N ALA A 62 -7.87 -34.25 22.44
CA ALA A 62 -6.47 -34.40 22.86
C ALA A 62 -5.83 -33.05 23.24
N ARG A 63 -6.07 -32.58 24.47
CA ARG A 63 -5.21 -31.64 25.25
C ARG A 63 -4.72 -30.33 24.61
N ILE A 64 -5.12 -29.92 23.41
CA ILE A 64 -4.77 -28.63 22.84
C ILE A 64 -5.89 -27.64 23.17
N ARG A 65 -5.83 -27.04 24.36
CA ARG A 65 -6.76 -26.01 24.88
C ARG A 65 -6.83 -24.70 24.06
N ARG A 66 -6.41 -24.73 22.81
CA ARG A 66 -6.19 -23.56 21.98
C ARG A 66 -6.91 -23.63 20.65
N ILE A 67 -7.79 -24.60 20.38
CA ILE A 67 -8.57 -24.65 19.13
C ILE A 67 -10.06 -24.73 19.49
N PHE A 68 -10.90 -23.93 18.84
CA PHE A 68 -12.35 -23.88 19.08
C PHE A 68 -13.10 -23.46 17.81
N GLU A 69 -14.40 -23.68 17.76
CA GLU A 69 -15.23 -23.37 16.59
C GLU A 69 -16.28 -22.29 16.93
N ARG A 70 -16.47 -21.33 16.03
CA ARG A 70 -17.50 -20.30 16.13
C ARG A 70 -18.16 -20.10 14.77
N ASN A 71 -19.47 -20.22 14.71
CA ASN A 71 -20.28 -20.09 13.49
C ASN A 71 -19.82 -20.98 12.32
N GLY A 72 -19.35 -22.20 12.61
CA GLY A 72 -18.87 -23.15 11.59
C GLY A 72 -17.41 -22.95 11.17
N ILE A 73 -16.73 -21.93 11.71
CA ILE A 73 -15.31 -21.62 11.41
C ILE A 73 -14.43 -22.03 12.59
N LEU A 74 -13.32 -22.69 12.30
CA LEU A 74 -12.30 -23.09 13.26
C LEU A 74 -11.33 -21.94 13.57
N TYR A 75 -11.09 -21.72 14.86
CA TYR A 75 -10.21 -20.71 15.42
C TYR A 75 -9.15 -21.35 16.32
N LYS A 76 -8.03 -20.64 16.50
CA LYS A 76 -6.96 -20.96 17.42
C LYS A 76 -6.68 -19.79 18.37
N TYR A 77 -6.62 -20.04 19.67
CA TYR A 77 -6.21 -19.06 20.67
C TYR A 77 -4.69 -19.04 20.81
N LEU A 78 -4.05 -17.91 20.52
CA LEU A 78 -2.60 -17.74 20.61
C LEU A 78 -2.28 -16.36 21.19
N ASN A 79 -1.43 -16.30 22.23
CA ASN A 79 -0.94 -15.05 22.83
C ASN A 79 -2.05 -14.05 23.20
N GLY A 80 -3.18 -14.55 23.75
CA GLY A 80 -4.30 -13.70 24.14
C GLY A 80 -5.21 -13.25 22.99
N ARG A 81 -5.03 -13.79 21.78
CA ARG A 81 -5.82 -13.44 20.59
C ARG A 81 -6.47 -14.67 19.99
N GLU A 82 -7.68 -14.48 19.48
CA GLU A 82 -8.41 -15.45 18.64
C GLU A 82 -7.95 -15.29 17.18
N LEU A 83 -7.41 -16.35 16.59
CA LEU A 83 -6.94 -16.35 15.21
C LEU A 83 -7.75 -17.37 14.41
N ILE A 84 -8.15 -17.02 13.18
CA ILE A 84 -8.82 -17.98 12.28
C ILE A 84 -7.78 -19.02 11.82
N VAL A 85 -8.18 -20.29 11.77
CA VAL A 85 -7.35 -21.34 11.16
C VAL A 85 -7.52 -21.28 9.65
N THR A 86 -6.49 -20.81 8.95
CA THR A 86 -6.55 -20.59 7.51
C THR A 86 -6.37 -21.89 6.70
N PRO A 87 -7.33 -22.28 5.83
CA PRO A 87 -7.17 -23.38 4.89
C PRO A 87 -6.01 -23.16 3.94
N LYS A 88 -5.30 -24.23 3.55
CA LYS A 88 -4.12 -24.14 2.66
C LYS A 88 -4.48 -23.45 1.34
N ALA A 89 -5.61 -23.79 0.73
CA ALA A 89 -6.08 -23.22 -0.53
C ALA A 89 -6.36 -21.71 -0.45
N MET A 90 -6.75 -21.21 0.73
CA MET A 90 -7.07 -19.80 0.93
C MET A 90 -5.92 -18.98 1.51
N GLN A 91 -4.75 -19.58 1.81
CA GLN A 91 -3.62 -18.84 2.38
C GLN A 91 -3.21 -17.66 1.50
N ALA A 92 -3.03 -17.88 0.20
CA ALA A 92 -2.63 -16.82 -0.73
C ALA A 92 -3.73 -15.77 -0.90
N GLU A 93 -4.99 -16.17 -1.00
CA GLU A 93 -6.13 -15.25 -1.14
C GLU A 93 -6.35 -14.43 0.13
N LEU A 94 -6.29 -15.03 1.32
CA LEU A 94 -6.44 -14.33 2.59
C LEU A 94 -5.23 -13.44 2.89
N ILE A 95 -4.02 -13.88 2.57
CA ILE A 95 -2.83 -13.01 2.60
C ILE A 95 -3.07 -11.85 1.66
N LYS A 96 -3.50 -12.10 0.42
CA LYS A 96 -3.77 -11.04 -0.57
C LYS A 96 -4.89 -10.12 -0.11
N LEU A 97 -6.01 -10.62 0.42
CA LEU A 97 -7.11 -9.83 0.99
C LEU A 97 -6.65 -9.04 2.21
N ILE A 98 -5.83 -9.59 3.09
CA ILE A 98 -5.27 -8.87 4.25
C ILE A 98 -4.21 -7.87 3.78
N HIS A 99 -3.53 -8.08 2.67
CA HIS A 99 -2.61 -7.09 2.11
C HIS A 99 -3.34 -6.03 1.28
N GLU A 100 -4.41 -6.38 0.57
CA GLU A 100 -5.22 -5.49 -0.28
C GLU A 100 -6.21 -4.68 0.57
N ASN A 101 -6.86 -5.30 1.56
CA ASN A 101 -7.74 -4.64 2.52
C ASN A 101 -7.01 -4.19 3.80
N GLY A 102 -5.88 -4.79 4.18
CA GLY A 102 -5.06 -4.33 5.31
C GLY A 102 -4.03 -3.26 4.92
N HIS A 103 -3.92 -2.94 3.64
CA HIS A 103 -3.77 -1.55 3.22
C HIS A 103 -5.12 -0.82 3.35
N PHE A 104 -5.74 -0.86 4.54
CA PHE A 104 -6.47 0.32 4.96
C PHE A 104 -5.44 1.43 4.79
N SER A 105 -5.73 2.39 3.91
CA SER A 105 -5.20 3.72 4.09
C SER A 105 -5.25 3.97 5.59
N GLU A 106 -4.10 3.98 6.26
CA GLU A 106 -4.04 4.50 7.61
C GLU A 106 -4.64 5.89 7.46
N SER A 107 -5.87 6.06 7.96
CA SER A 107 -6.71 7.22 7.61
C SER A 107 -6.21 8.48 8.29
N ILE A 108 -5.17 8.34 9.11
CA ILE A 108 -4.59 9.37 9.94
C ILE A 108 -3.23 9.68 9.34
N PRO A 109 -3.05 10.87 8.74
CA PRO A 109 -1.74 11.37 8.35
C PRO A 109 -0.73 11.24 9.49
N LEU A 110 0.51 10.89 9.14
CA LEU A 110 1.64 10.77 10.07
C LEU A 110 1.55 9.59 11.05
N SER A 111 0.51 8.76 11.00
CA SER A 111 0.41 7.60 11.89
C SER A 111 1.42 6.52 11.53
N THR A 112 1.81 6.42 10.26
CA THR A 112 2.65 5.32 9.80
C THR A 112 3.58 5.74 8.70
N TYR A 113 4.86 5.44 8.93
CA TYR A 113 5.92 5.72 8.00
C TYR A 113 6.44 4.45 7.37
N HIS A 114 6.54 4.44 6.05
CA HIS A 114 7.39 3.51 5.35
C HIS A 114 8.78 4.13 5.18
N VAL A 115 9.83 3.39 5.56
CA VAL A 115 11.21 3.87 5.48
C VAL A 115 12.07 2.95 4.63
N ASN A 116 13.03 3.53 3.91
CA ASN A 116 14.06 2.79 3.18
C ASN A 116 15.25 3.69 2.83
N PHE A 117 16.35 3.10 2.38
CA PHE A 117 17.48 3.79 1.77
C PHE A 117 17.51 3.60 0.25
N ILE A 118 17.92 4.64 -0.47
CA ILE A 118 18.32 4.57 -1.88
C ILE A 118 19.83 4.56 -1.96
N GLY A 119 20.38 3.74 -2.85
CA GLY A 119 21.78 3.82 -3.29
C GLY A 119 22.45 2.45 -3.38
N PRO A 120 23.80 2.42 -3.52
CA PRO A 120 24.67 3.59 -3.57
C PRO A 120 24.47 4.44 -4.84
N LEU A 121 24.44 5.75 -4.67
CA LEU A 121 24.51 6.76 -5.73
C LEU A 121 25.97 7.23 -5.89
N PRO A 122 26.33 7.87 -7.01
CA PRO A 122 27.65 8.48 -7.18
C PRO A 122 28.00 9.38 -5.99
N SER A 123 29.22 9.20 -5.46
CA SER A 123 29.64 9.95 -4.27
C SER A 123 29.70 11.43 -4.59
N THR A 124 29.11 12.25 -3.72
CA THR A 124 29.09 13.70 -3.87
C THR A 124 30.31 14.34 -3.22
N ASN A 125 30.57 15.62 -3.51
CA ASN A 125 31.62 16.39 -2.85
C ASN A 125 31.39 16.57 -1.33
N LYS A 126 30.18 16.24 -0.83
CA LYS A 126 29.83 16.21 0.59
C LYS A 126 29.85 14.80 1.19
N SER A 127 30.33 13.82 0.42
CA SER A 127 30.36 12.39 0.76
C SER A 127 28.98 11.75 0.95
N TYR A 128 27.90 12.39 0.48
CA TYR A 128 26.61 11.71 0.37
C TYR A 128 26.69 10.63 -0.70
N GLN A 129 26.17 9.45 -0.38
CA GLN A 129 26.11 8.29 -1.27
C GLN A 129 24.73 7.64 -1.27
N HIS A 130 23.83 8.07 -0.37
CA HIS A 130 22.53 7.46 -0.18
C HIS A 130 21.46 8.51 0.09
N ILE A 131 20.19 8.13 -0.06
CA ILE A 131 19.05 8.93 0.37
C ILE A 131 18.21 8.10 1.32
N PHE A 132 18.07 8.55 2.57
CA PHE A 132 17.09 7.99 3.49
C PHE A 132 15.71 8.57 3.13
N THR A 133 14.77 7.69 2.83
CA THR A 133 13.41 8.02 2.38
C THR A 133 12.43 7.68 3.47
N VAL A 134 11.55 8.62 3.80
CA VAL A 134 10.39 8.41 4.70
C VAL A 134 9.14 8.74 3.91
N VAL A 135 8.15 7.85 3.92
CA VAL A 135 6.88 8.04 3.20
C VAL A 135 5.73 7.85 4.16
N ASP A 136 4.90 8.87 4.33
CA ASP A 136 3.65 8.76 5.07
C ASP A 136 2.66 7.87 4.32
N ALA A 137 2.19 6.82 4.97
CA ALA A 137 1.31 5.82 4.37
C ALA A 137 -0.05 6.39 3.96
N CYS A 138 -0.56 7.40 4.68
CA CYS A 138 -1.85 8.02 4.41
C CYS A 138 -1.78 8.94 3.17
N THR A 139 -0.99 10.00 3.29
CA THR A 139 -0.95 11.14 2.36
C THR A 139 -0.01 10.89 1.19
N LYS A 140 0.88 9.90 1.31
CA LYS A 140 2.03 9.67 0.42
C LYS A 140 3.09 10.76 0.50
N PHE A 141 3.02 11.62 1.54
CA PHE A 141 4.02 12.67 1.72
C PHE A 141 5.39 12.04 1.91
N THR A 142 6.35 12.50 1.13
CA THR A 142 7.68 11.90 1.06
C THR A 142 8.71 12.88 1.56
N TRP A 143 9.58 12.43 2.47
CA TRP A 143 10.79 13.11 2.86
C TRP A 143 12.01 12.37 2.33
N LEU A 144 12.98 13.14 1.83
CA LEU A 144 14.21 12.67 1.22
C LEU A 144 15.39 13.31 1.93
N TYR A 145 16.25 12.50 2.53
CA TYR A 145 17.42 12.96 3.25
C TYR A 145 18.69 12.42 2.61
N PRO A 146 19.53 13.26 1.98
CA PRO A 146 20.87 12.84 1.60
C PRO A 146 21.66 12.41 2.84
N VAL A 147 22.21 11.20 2.80
CA VAL A 147 22.98 10.58 3.89
C VAL A 147 24.26 9.93 3.36
N LYS A 148 25.27 9.83 4.22
CA LYS A 148 26.58 9.29 3.87
C LYS A 148 26.61 7.76 3.93
N THR A 149 25.87 7.18 4.86
CA THR A 149 25.85 5.73 5.10
C THR A 149 24.42 5.24 5.28
N VAL A 150 24.22 3.93 5.08
CA VAL A 150 22.97 3.20 5.38
C VAL A 150 22.98 2.68 6.81
N SER A 151 23.38 3.53 7.76
CA SER A 151 23.50 3.17 9.19
C SER A 151 22.23 3.48 9.97
N ALA A 152 22.04 2.80 11.10
CA ALA A 152 20.94 3.05 12.02
C ALA A 152 21.03 4.48 12.58
N GLU A 153 22.24 4.93 12.92
CA GLU A 153 22.53 6.29 13.39
C GLU A 153 22.08 7.34 12.38
N SER A 154 22.37 7.13 11.09
CA SER A 154 21.97 8.04 10.02
C SER A 154 20.44 8.09 9.85
N ALA A 155 19.75 6.94 9.92
CA ALA A 155 18.28 6.91 9.88
C ALA A 155 17.68 7.63 11.09
N LEU A 156 18.17 7.33 12.30
CA LEU A 156 17.66 7.87 13.55
C LEU A 156 17.89 9.38 13.68
N GLU A 157 19.02 9.90 13.19
CA GLU A 157 19.25 11.34 13.14
C GLU A 157 18.12 12.07 12.38
N LYS A 158 17.69 11.49 11.24
CA LYS A 158 16.63 12.07 10.40
C LYS A 158 15.23 11.83 10.96
N LEU A 159 14.98 10.66 11.56
CA LEU A 159 13.72 10.40 12.27
C LEU A 159 13.55 11.31 13.49
N LYS A 160 14.61 11.57 14.27
CA LYS A 160 14.58 12.55 15.37
C LYS A 160 14.37 13.98 14.88
N GLN A 161 14.89 14.33 13.69
CA GLN A 161 14.58 15.61 13.06
C GLN A 161 13.08 15.71 12.72
N GLN A 162 12.48 14.64 12.20
CA GLN A 162 11.04 14.56 11.93
C GLN A 162 10.20 14.63 13.20
N GLN A 163 10.59 13.89 14.24
CA GLN A 163 9.95 13.87 15.56
C GLN A 163 9.80 15.28 16.14
N LYS A 164 10.82 16.14 16.02
CA LYS A 164 10.75 17.53 16.50
C LYS A 164 9.69 18.38 15.81
N THR A 165 9.32 18.04 14.59
CA THR A 165 8.41 18.84 13.76
C THR A 165 7.00 18.27 13.76
N PHE A 166 6.87 16.94 13.66
CA PHE A 166 5.60 16.25 13.42
C PHE A 166 5.22 15.28 14.56
N GLY A 167 6.10 15.07 15.54
CA GLY A 167 5.96 14.00 16.52
C GLY A 167 6.34 12.63 15.94
N ASN A 168 6.16 11.59 16.77
CA ASN A 168 6.44 10.21 16.37
C ASN A 168 5.24 9.59 15.65
N PRO A 169 5.47 8.73 14.65
CA PRO A 169 4.42 7.89 14.11
C PRO A 169 4.02 6.82 15.14
N ILE A 170 2.82 6.26 14.97
CA ILE A 170 2.41 5.06 15.73
C ILE A 170 3.24 3.86 15.27
N ARG A 171 3.63 3.83 14.00
CA ARG A 171 4.26 2.68 13.36
C ARG A 171 5.31 3.08 12.33
N ILE A 172 6.38 2.31 12.27
CA ILE A 172 7.36 2.36 11.18
C ILE A 172 7.39 1.01 10.50
N ILE A 173 7.30 1.01 9.17
CA ILE A 173 7.41 -0.16 8.31
C ILE A 173 8.72 -0.05 7.54
N SER A 174 9.56 -1.07 7.63
CA SER A 174 10.85 -1.13 6.91
C SER A 174 11.09 -2.49 6.28
N ASP A 175 12.09 -2.57 5.42
CA ASP A 175 12.68 -3.86 5.06
C ASP A 175 13.54 -4.43 6.22
N ARG A 176 14.19 -5.56 5.98
CA ARG A 176 15.11 -6.21 6.94
C ARG A 176 16.56 -5.73 6.79
N GLY A 177 16.81 -4.57 6.19
CA GLY A 177 18.14 -3.98 6.09
C GLY A 177 18.84 -3.87 7.45
N SER A 178 20.17 -3.90 7.45
CA SER A 178 20.98 -3.92 8.68
C SER A 178 20.75 -2.71 9.58
N ALA A 179 20.47 -1.54 9.01
CA ALA A 179 20.10 -0.34 9.78
C ALA A 179 18.85 -0.58 10.62
N PHE A 180 17.79 -1.12 10.01
CA PHE A 180 16.49 -1.27 10.65
C PHE A 180 16.42 -2.50 11.56
N SER A 181 17.17 -3.57 11.25
CA SER A 181 17.30 -4.73 12.13
C SER A 181 18.28 -4.55 13.28
N SER A 182 18.99 -3.41 13.34
CA SER A 182 19.95 -3.13 14.41
C SER A 182 19.27 -3.00 15.77
N LYS A 183 20.01 -3.35 16.83
CA LYS A 183 19.57 -3.12 18.21
C LYS A 183 19.27 -1.64 18.46
N LEU A 184 20.13 -0.74 17.97
CA LEU A 184 19.98 0.71 18.13
C LEU A 184 18.63 1.22 17.60
N PHE A 185 18.21 0.75 16.43
CA PHE A 185 16.94 1.17 15.83
C PHE A 185 15.73 0.62 16.59
N ASN A 186 15.80 -0.64 17.05
CA ASN A 186 14.75 -1.25 17.86
C ASN A 186 14.63 -0.59 19.24
N ASP A 187 15.74 -0.33 19.92
CA ASP A 187 15.77 0.35 21.23
C ASP A 187 15.11 1.74 21.12
N TYR A 188 15.41 2.51 20.06
CA TYR A 188 14.75 3.79 19.79
C TYR A 188 13.23 3.64 19.60
N CYS A 189 12.81 2.64 18.82
CA CYS A 189 11.38 2.41 18.60
C CYS A 189 10.66 2.04 19.90
N ASP A 190 11.27 1.23 20.76
CA ASP A 190 10.70 0.82 22.04
C ASP A 190 10.62 2.02 23.02
N GLU A 191 11.67 2.82 23.12
CA GLU A 191 11.72 4.03 23.96
C GLU A 191 10.63 5.05 23.56
N GLU A 192 10.47 5.28 22.26
CA GLU A 192 9.52 6.23 21.69
C GLU A 192 8.11 5.63 21.49
N LYS A 193 7.90 4.36 21.89
CA LYS A 193 6.64 3.60 21.77
C LYS A 193 6.12 3.49 20.32
N ILE A 194 7.03 3.37 19.38
CA ILE A 194 6.77 3.19 17.95
C ILE A 194 6.71 1.70 17.63
N GLN A 195 5.64 1.25 16.99
CA GLN A 195 5.56 -0.13 16.50
C GLN A 195 6.45 -0.30 15.26
N HIS A 196 7.55 -1.02 15.41
CA HIS A 196 8.44 -1.34 14.29
C HIS A 196 8.01 -2.65 13.61
N LEU A 197 7.59 -2.57 12.35
CA LEU A 197 7.19 -3.71 11.53
C LEU A 197 8.18 -3.94 10.39
N GLN A 198 8.88 -5.08 10.45
CA GLN A 198 9.80 -5.48 9.41
C GLN A 198 9.14 -6.44 8.43
N ILE A 199 9.21 -6.10 7.14
CA ILE A 199 8.61 -6.91 6.09
C ILE A 199 9.36 -8.24 5.95
N ALA A 200 8.62 -9.32 5.77
CA ALA A 200 9.21 -10.64 5.56
C ALA A 200 10.02 -10.68 4.25
N THR A 201 11.21 -11.28 4.32
CA THR A 201 12.03 -11.59 3.14
C THR A 201 11.23 -12.42 2.14
N GLY A 202 11.20 -12.00 0.87
CA GLY A 202 10.46 -12.70 -0.18
C GLY A 202 9.00 -12.26 -0.34
N VAL A 203 8.55 -11.19 0.35
CA VAL A 203 7.24 -10.55 0.09
C VAL A 203 7.48 -9.16 -0.52
N PRO A 204 7.60 -9.06 -1.87
CA PRO A 204 7.97 -7.81 -2.55
C PRO A 204 7.00 -6.64 -2.31
N ARG A 205 5.77 -6.92 -1.87
CA ARG A 205 4.73 -5.90 -1.74
C ARG A 205 4.75 -5.14 -0.40
N GLY A 206 5.46 -5.63 0.62
CA GLY A 206 5.37 -5.05 1.96
C GLY A 206 5.84 -3.59 2.06
N ASN A 207 6.87 -3.20 1.28
CA ASN A 207 7.36 -1.81 1.21
C ASN A 207 7.09 -1.16 -0.14
N GLY A 208 6.12 -1.70 -0.89
CA GLY A 208 5.92 -1.33 -2.29
C GLY A 208 5.60 0.16 -2.51
N GLN A 209 5.23 0.92 -1.46
CA GLN A 209 5.07 2.37 -1.54
C GLN A 209 6.41 3.08 -1.78
N VAL A 210 7.42 2.74 -0.97
CA VAL A 210 8.74 3.36 -1.05
C VAL A 210 9.47 2.90 -2.30
N GLU A 211 9.37 1.61 -2.66
CA GLU A 211 9.97 1.07 -3.88
C GLU A 211 9.43 1.72 -5.16
N ARG A 212 8.13 2.05 -5.20
CA ARG A 212 7.54 2.82 -6.32
C ARG A 212 8.15 4.21 -6.42
N ILE A 213 8.27 4.91 -5.30
CA ILE A 213 8.91 6.23 -5.29
C ILE A 213 10.36 6.13 -5.76
N HIS A 214 11.10 5.11 -5.31
CA HIS A 214 12.51 4.91 -5.70
C HIS A 214 12.69 4.69 -7.20
N ARG A 215 11.79 3.93 -7.84
CA ARG A 215 11.79 3.72 -9.30
C ARG A 215 11.64 5.01 -10.09
N THR A 216 10.86 5.97 -9.59
CA THR A 216 10.77 7.31 -10.19
C THR A 216 11.96 8.20 -9.81
N LEU A 217 12.43 8.12 -8.57
CA LEU A 217 13.43 9.06 -8.04
C LEU A 217 14.80 8.90 -8.69
N ILE A 218 15.28 7.66 -8.84
CA ILE A 218 16.64 7.37 -9.32
C ILE A 218 16.83 7.89 -10.76
N PRO A 219 15.97 7.59 -11.74
CA PRO A 219 16.13 8.12 -13.10
C PRO A 219 16.05 9.64 -13.16
N VAL A 220 15.13 10.27 -12.41
CA VAL A 220 15.00 11.74 -12.38
C VAL A 220 16.27 12.38 -11.84
N LEU A 221 16.82 11.88 -10.73
CA LEU A 221 18.07 12.40 -10.18
C LEU A 221 19.23 12.20 -11.15
N THR A 222 19.35 11.01 -11.76
CA THR A 222 20.38 10.71 -12.76
C THR A 222 20.32 11.69 -13.93
N LYS A 223 19.12 11.97 -14.46
CA LYS A 223 18.90 12.95 -15.55
C LYS A 223 19.29 14.38 -15.14
N LEU A 224 18.92 14.79 -13.92
CA LEU A 224 19.26 16.14 -13.41
C LEU A 224 20.76 16.31 -13.13
N SER A 225 21.49 15.22 -12.91
CA SER A 225 22.92 15.21 -12.65
C SER A 225 23.76 14.63 -13.79
N LEU A 226 23.28 14.68 -15.04
CA LEU A 226 24.02 14.15 -16.20
C LEU A 226 25.37 14.86 -16.39
N ASP A 227 25.38 16.19 -16.25
CA ASP A 227 26.60 16.99 -16.42
C ASP A 227 27.60 16.77 -15.28
N ASP A 228 27.11 16.45 -14.08
CA ASP A 228 27.93 16.22 -12.89
C ASP A 228 27.19 15.34 -11.88
N SER A 229 27.52 14.04 -11.91
CA SER A 229 26.91 13.03 -11.04
C SER A 229 27.22 13.26 -9.56
N THR A 230 28.22 14.07 -9.20
CA THR A 230 28.55 14.39 -7.80
C THR A 230 27.62 15.46 -7.19
N LYS A 231 26.74 16.05 -7.99
CA LYS A 231 25.85 17.16 -7.57
C LYS A 231 24.39 16.76 -7.37
N TRP A 232 24.03 15.48 -7.47
CA TRP A 232 22.63 15.02 -7.33
C TRP A 232 21.95 15.54 -6.05
N TYR A 233 22.69 15.65 -4.94
CA TYR A 233 22.16 16.11 -3.66
C TYR A 233 21.55 17.51 -3.70
N LYS A 234 22.00 18.37 -4.63
CA LYS A 234 21.47 19.74 -4.79
C LYS A 234 20.04 19.76 -5.33
N TYR A 235 19.62 18.69 -5.98
CA TYR A 235 18.29 18.58 -6.57
C TYR A 235 17.26 17.92 -5.65
N VAL A 236 17.71 17.28 -4.56
CA VAL A 236 16.85 16.47 -3.69
C VAL A 236 15.73 17.30 -3.06
N ASP A 237 16.03 18.48 -2.53
CA ASP A 237 15.00 19.34 -1.92
C ASP A 237 13.96 19.80 -2.94
N ARG A 238 14.43 20.15 -4.15
CA ARG A 238 13.58 20.59 -5.26
C ARG A 238 12.69 19.43 -5.73
N LEU A 239 13.25 18.24 -5.83
CA LEU A 239 12.55 17.01 -6.20
C LEU A 239 11.51 16.61 -5.15
N GLN A 240 11.87 16.64 -3.85
CA GLN A 240 10.93 16.40 -2.75
C GLN A 240 9.73 17.35 -2.83
N ARG A 241 10.00 18.64 -3.06
CA ARG A 241 8.97 19.66 -3.18
C ARG A 241 8.01 19.35 -4.34
N ILE A 242 8.53 19.00 -5.51
CA ILE A 242 7.73 18.68 -6.69
C ILE A 242 6.98 17.37 -6.53
N LEU A 243 7.60 16.35 -5.93
CA LEU A 243 6.93 15.08 -5.60
C LEU A 243 5.71 15.32 -4.71
N ASN A 244 5.86 16.14 -3.66
CA ASN A 244 4.78 16.43 -2.72
C ASN A 244 3.74 17.43 -3.25
N SER A 245 4.02 18.16 -4.33
CA SER A 245 3.05 19.04 -5.01
C SER A 245 2.49 18.44 -6.31
N THR A 246 2.84 17.20 -6.65
CA THR A 246 2.33 16.49 -7.83
C THR A 246 1.22 15.54 -7.41
N ILE A 247 0.16 15.44 -8.21
CA ILE A 247 -0.99 14.59 -7.91
C ILE A 247 -0.56 13.12 -7.85
N SER A 248 -0.77 12.48 -6.70
CA SER A 248 -0.53 11.05 -6.54
C SER A 248 -1.65 10.26 -7.21
N ARG A 249 -1.30 9.28 -8.04
CA ARG A 249 -2.28 8.42 -8.72
C ARG A 249 -3.18 7.67 -7.75
N SER A 250 -2.61 7.27 -6.61
CA SER A 250 -3.29 6.47 -5.59
C SER A 250 -4.33 7.25 -4.80
N THR A 251 -4.06 8.52 -4.50
CA THR A 251 -4.96 9.34 -3.70
C THR A 251 -5.78 10.32 -4.51
N LYS A 252 -5.38 10.63 -5.76
CA LYS A 252 -5.96 11.68 -6.62
C LYS A 252 -5.77 13.12 -6.11
N TRP A 253 -4.97 13.30 -5.06
CA TRP A 253 -4.61 14.58 -4.49
C TRP A 253 -3.09 14.72 -4.44
N THR A 254 -2.59 15.94 -4.24
CA THR A 254 -1.16 16.11 -3.95
C THR A 254 -0.87 15.67 -2.50
N PRO A 255 0.27 15.04 -2.22
CA PRO A 255 0.62 14.65 -0.86
C PRO A 255 0.61 15.82 0.14
N PHE A 256 1.05 17.01 -0.28
CA PHE A 256 1.03 18.19 0.56
C PHE A 256 -0.39 18.67 0.88
N GLU A 257 -1.31 18.67 -0.09
CA GLU A 257 -2.71 19.03 0.17
C GLU A 257 -3.37 18.06 1.15
N LEU A 258 -3.06 16.77 1.08
CA LEU A 258 -3.61 15.78 2.03
C LEU A 258 -3.04 15.94 3.44
N LEU A 259 -1.76 16.29 3.56
CA LEU A 259 -1.11 16.45 4.85
C LEU A 259 -1.48 17.76 5.53
N VAL A 260 -1.54 18.86 4.77
CA VAL A 260 -1.66 20.23 5.32
C VAL A 260 -3.05 20.83 5.11
N GLY A 261 -3.85 20.31 4.17
CA GLY A 261 -5.18 20.80 3.86
C GLY A 261 -5.21 22.01 2.91
N ILE A 262 -4.06 22.44 2.38
CA ILE A 262 -3.95 23.55 1.44
C ILE A 262 -3.00 23.22 0.29
N LYS A 263 -3.15 23.91 -0.84
CA LYS A 263 -2.24 23.77 -1.98
C LYS A 263 -0.86 24.33 -1.64
N MET A 264 0.19 23.61 -2.03
CA MET A 264 1.55 24.11 -1.90
C MET A 264 1.74 25.33 -2.79
N ARG A 265 2.18 26.45 -2.22
CA ARG A 265 2.61 27.62 -2.99
C ARG A 265 4.07 27.46 -3.35
N ASN A 266 4.35 27.16 -4.61
CA ASN A 266 5.72 27.09 -5.12
C ASN A 266 5.80 27.70 -6.53
N LYS A 267 7.01 28.12 -6.92
CA LYS A 267 7.27 28.44 -8.33
C LYS A 267 7.25 27.12 -9.09
N GLU A 268 6.50 27.05 -10.19
CA GLU A 268 6.48 25.86 -11.02
C GLU A 268 7.88 25.58 -11.54
N ASP A 269 8.35 24.37 -11.26
CA ASP A 269 9.57 23.83 -11.81
C ASP A 269 9.20 22.88 -12.94
N ILE A 270 8.98 23.48 -14.11
CA ILE A 270 8.47 22.78 -15.28
C ILE A 270 9.40 21.60 -15.63
N LEU A 271 10.73 21.80 -15.58
CA LEU A 271 11.71 20.77 -15.90
C LEU A 271 11.59 19.54 -14.98
N ILE A 272 11.65 19.71 -13.66
CA ILE A 272 11.59 18.55 -12.74
C ILE A 272 10.20 17.92 -12.77
N LYS A 273 9.15 18.73 -12.91
CA LYS A 273 7.77 18.25 -13.00
C LYS A 273 7.58 17.38 -14.24
N ASP A 274 8.05 17.82 -15.40
CA ASP A 274 7.95 17.06 -16.65
C ASP A 274 8.75 15.76 -16.58
N LEU A 275 10.00 15.83 -16.10
CA LEU A 275 10.84 14.64 -15.91
C LEU A 275 10.18 13.62 -14.96
N LEU A 276 9.57 14.09 -13.88
CA LEU A 276 8.88 13.24 -12.91
C LEU A 276 7.62 12.62 -13.51
N LEU A 277 6.81 13.39 -14.24
CA LEU A 277 5.61 12.89 -14.91
C LEU A 277 5.94 11.88 -16.02
N GLU A 278 6.99 12.13 -16.79
CA GLU A 278 7.51 11.19 -17.79
C GLU A 278 7.89 9.86 -17.17
N GLU A 279 8.68 9.86 -16.09
CA GLU A 279 9.10 8.62 -15.42
C GLU A 279 7.92 7.87 -14.78
N MET A 280 6.97 8.60 -14.17
CA MET A 280 5.73 7.98 -13.66
C MET A 280 4.83 7.40 -14.77
N ALA A 281 4.88 7.97 -15.96
CA ALA A 281 4.15 7.47 -17.14
C ALA A 281 4.83 6.22 -17.71
N LYS A 282 6.16 6.21 -17.82
CA LYS A 282 6.94 5.03 -18.22
C LYS A 282 6.72 3.86 -17.29
N GLU A 283 6.81 4.07 -15.96
CA GLU A 283 6.56 3.01 -14.98
C GLU A 283 5.16 2.40 -15.15
N LEU A 284 4.14 3.21 -15.45
CA LEU A 284 2.80 2.71 -15.72
C LEU A 284 2.75 1.85 -16.99
N GLN A 285 3.43 2.29 -18.04
CA GLN A 285 3.45 1.58 -19.30
C GLN A 285 4.16 0.22 -19.15
N GLU A 286 5.32 0.20 -18.49
CA GLU A 286 6.04 -1.03 -18.16
C GLU A 286 5.19 -1.98 -17.32
N GLN A 287 4.46 -1.48 -16.32
CA GLN A 287 3.54 -2.29 -15.52
C GLN A 287 2.40 -2.89 -16.37
N ARG A 288 1.85 -2.12 -17.31
CA ARG A 288 0.80 -2.60 -18.22
C ARG A 288 1.33 -3.66 -19.18
N GLU A 289 2.51 -3.46 -19.73
CA GLU A 289 3.18 -4.42 -20.62
C GLU A 289 3.51 -5.72 -19.86
N PHE A 290 4.02 -5.62 -18.63
CA PHE A 290 4.23 -6.77 -17.76
C PHE A 290 2.94 -7.58 -17.56
N LEU A 291 1.83 -6.92 -17.20
CA LEU A 291 0.53 -7.60 -17.01
C LEU A 291 0.00 -8.26 -18.28
N ARG A 292 0.21 -7.62 -19.44
CA ARG A 292 -0.17 -8.20 -20.74
C ARG A 292 0.63 -9.46 -21.04
N ASN A 293 1.95 -9.40 -20.87
CA ASN A 293 2.84 -10.53 -21.11
C ASN A 293 2.58 -11.69 -20.12
N ASP A 294 2.24 -11.39 -18.87
CA ASP A 294 1.84 -12.41 -17.89
C ASP A 294 0.53 -13.08 -18.28
N ALA A 295 -0.47 -12.29 -18.71
CA ALA A 295 -1.73 -12.81 -19.21
C ALA A 295 -1.53 -13.70 -20.46
N GLU A 296 -0.68 -13.28 -21.40
CA GLU A 296 -0.32 -14.08 -22.58
C GLU A 296 0.28 -15.44 -22.19
N LYS A 297 1.27 -15.46 -21.30
CA LYS A 297 1.86 -16.72 -20.80
C LYS A 297 0.84 -17.64 -20.13
N ASN A 298 -0.06 -17.08 -19.34
CA ASN A 298 -1.11 -17.85 -18.67
C ASN A 298 -2.08 -18.47 -19.70
N ILE A 299 -2.44 -17.71 -20.74
CA ILE A 299 -3.28 -18.19 -21.85
C ILE A 299 -2.57 -19.31 -22.62
N GLU A 300 -1.28 -19.14 -22.95
CA GLU A 300 -0.48 -20.16 -23.64
C GLU A 300 -0.38 -21.46 -22.84
N THR A 301 -0.16 -21.34 -21.53
CA THR A 301 -0.09 -22.49 -20.61
C THR A 301 -1.40 -23.27 -20.63
N LEU A 302 -2.54 -22.58 -20.45
CA LEU A 302 -3.87 -23.19 -20.51
C LEU A 302 -4.17 -23.83 -21.87
N GLN A 303 -3.79 -23.17 -22.98
CA GLN A 303 -3.96 -23.73 -24.33
C GLN A 303 -3.12 -24.99 -24.53
N SER A 304 -1.93 -25.06 -23.95
CA SER A 304 -1.05 -26.23 -24.02
C SER A 304 -1.57 -27.42 -23.20
N GLU A 305 -2.22 -27.16 -22.06
CA GLU A 305 -2.85 -28.17 -21.22
C GLU A 305 -4.10 -28.76 -21.90
N ASN A 306 -4.94 -27.91 -22.50
CA ASN A 306 -6.13 -28.33 -23.23
C ASN A 306 -5.83 -29.12 -24.51
N ARG A 307 -4.62 -29.01 -25.08
CA ARG A 307 -4.19 -29.81 -26.24
C ARG A 307 -3.69 -31.22 -25.86
N LYS A 308 -3.45 -31.48 -24.57
CA LYS A 308 -2.96 -32.77 -24.06
C LYS A 308 -4.08 -33.66 -23.52
N THR A 309 -5.32 -33.16 -23.52
CA THR A 309 -6.56 -33.88 -23.17
C THR A 309 -7.34 -34.21 -24.43
#